data_AF-A0A6B1E418-F1
#
_entry.id   AF-A0A6B1E418-F1
#
_cell.length_a   1.000
_cell.length_b   1.000
_cell.length_c   1.000
_cell.angle_alpha   90.00
_cell.angle_beta   90.00
_cell.angle_gamma   90.00
#
_symmetry.space_group_name_H-M   'P 1'
#
loop_
_entity.id
_entity.type
_entity.pdbx_description
1 polymer ?
#
loop_
_entity_poly.entity_id
_entity_poly.type
_entity_poly.pdbx_seq_one_letter_code
_entity_poly.pdbx_strand_id
1 'polypeptide(L)'
;LGFKAGLFNIGAEGQLYAGAIAVAAVGAFAAPGTSPLVLLPAVILFGIAGGFLWGALPGALKAYTGAHEVITTIMLNFIAILLVDWLIKSVEPVLLGDVNASVPKTPVILPAAM
;
A
#
# COMPACT_ATOMS: atom_id res chain seq x y z
N LEU A 1 -12.04 -5.90 -18.62
CA LEU A 1 -13.13 -5.24 -17.84
C LEU A 1 -13.03 -3.71 -17.91
N GLY A 2 -11.88 -3.09 -17.60
CA GLY A 2 -11.70 -1.63 -17.65
C GLY A 2 -12.11 -0.96 -18.97
N PHE A 3 -11.50 -1.32 -20.10
CA PHE A 3 -11.83 -0.71 -21.40
C PHE A 3 -13.27 -0.97 -21.88
N LYS A 4 -13.90 -2.08 -21.48
CA LYS A 4 -15.30 -2.37 -21.81
C LYS A 4 -16.29 -1.55 -20.97
N ALA A 5 -15.90 -1.17 -19.76
CA ALA A 5 -16.66 -0.29 -18.88
C ALA A 5 -16.40 1.19 -19.17
N GLY A 6 -15.64 1.51 -20.23
CA GLY A 6 -15.17 2.87 -20.50
C GLY A 6 -14.35 3.45 -19.35
N LEU A 7 -13.67 2.58 -18.58
CA LEU A 7 -12.81 2.95 -17.47
C LEU A 7 -11.35 3.02 -17.93
N PHE A 8 -10.75 4.21 -17.87
CA PHE A 8 -9.33 4.47 -18.10
C PHE A 8 -8.59 4.78 -16.79
N ASN A 9 -8.03 3.75 -16.16
CA ASN A 9 -7.33 3.85 -14.88
C ASN A 9 -5.81 3.99 -15.08
N ILE A 10 -5.23 5.11 -14.61
CA ILE A 10 -3.77 5.36 -14.60
C ILE A 10 -3.22 5.31 -13.15
N GLY A 11 -4.05 4.88 -12.19
CA GLY A 11 -3.76 4.80 -10.75
C GLY A 11 -3.02 3.54 -10.31
N ALA A 12 -2.33 2.84 -11.23
CA ALA A 12 -1.63 1.60 -10.91
C ALA A 12 -0.53 1.80 -9.86
N GLU A 13 0.12 2.97 -9.88
CA GLU A 13 1.13 3.37 -8.90
C GLU A 13 0.57 3.45 -7.48
N GLY A 14 -0.59 4.08 -7.29
CA GLY A 14 -1.27 4.14 -5.99
C GLY A 14 -1.68 2.75 -5.47
N GLN A 15 -2.12 1.86 -6.37
CA GLN A 15 -2.42 0.47 -6.00
C GLN A 15 -1.18 -0.30 -5.55
N LEU A 16 -0.03 -0.05 -6.21
CA LEU A 16 1.25 -0.64 -5.80
C LEU A 16 1.65 -0.17 -4.41
N TYR A 17 1.55 1.14 -4.13
CA TYR A 17 1.86 1.70 -2.81
C TYR A 17 0.91 1.18 -1.72
N ALA A 18 -0.40 1.13 -1.98
CA ALA A 18 -1.38 0.60 -1.04
C ALA A 18 -1.15 -0.90 -0.75
N GLY A 19 -0.84 -1.68 -1.80
CA GLY A 19 -0.45 -3.07 -1.65
C GLY A 19 0.82 -3.22 -0.80
N ALA A 20 1.85 -2.41 -1.07
CA ALA A 20 3.10 -2.39 -0.31
C ALA A 20 2.89 -2.05 1.17
N ILE A 21 2.03 -1.08 1.49
CA ILE A 21 1.65 -0.77 2.87
C ILE A 21 1.02 -2.00 3.54
N ALA A 22 0.09 -2.66 2.86
CA ALA A 22 -0.60 -3.83 3.42
C ALA A 22 0.37 -4.98 3.73
N VAL A 23 1.31 -5.30 2.82
CA VAL A 23 2.33 -6.33 3.10
C VAL A 23 3.36 -5.91 4.14
N ALA A 24 3.74 -4.63 4.18
CA ALA A 24 4.61 -4.10 5.22
C ALA A 24 3.97 -4.26 6.62
N ALA A 25 2.66 -4.00 6.73
CA ALA A 25 1.92 -4.21 7.97
C ALA A 25 1.91 -5.69 8.38
N VAL A 26 1.68 -6.62 7.45
CA VAL A 26 1.75 -8.07 7.74
C VAL A 26 3.11 -8.46 8.30
N GLY A 27 4.19 -7.97 7.71
CA GLY A 27 5.55 -8.22 8.21
C GLY A 27 5.82 -7.59 9.57
N ALA A 28 5.37 -6.34 9.78
CA ALA A 28 5.60 -5.60 11.02
C ALA A 28 4.86 -6.20 12.23
N PHE A 29 3.67 -6.77 12.01
CA PHE A 29 2.86 -7.39 13.06
C PHE A 29 3.00 -8.92 13.14
N ALA A 30 3.87 -9.52 12.33
CA ALA A 30 4.13 -10.96 12.41
C ALA A 30 4.84 -11.31 13.73
N ALA A 31 4.38 -12.39 14.39
CA ALA A 31 5.04 -12.88 15.59
C ALA A 31 6.46 -13.39 15.28
N PRO A 32 7.44 -13.21 16.19
CA PRO A 32 8.76 -13.80 16.04
C PRO A 32 8.66 -15.32 15.84
N GLY A 33 9.36 -15.84 14.83
CA GLY A 33 9.35 -17.28 14.50
C GLY A 33 8.16 -17.74 13.65
N THR A 34 7.35 -16.83 13.11
CA THR A 34 6.30 -17.18 12.14
C THR A 34 6.89 -17.93 10.95
N SER A 35 6.34 -19.11 10.65
CA SER A 35 6.81 -19.94 9.54
C SER A 35 6.66 -19.24 8.19
N PRO A 36 7.66 -19.30 7.29
CA PRO A 36 7.54 -18.77 5.93
C PRO A 36 6.34 -19.32 5.15
N LEU A 37 5.90 -20.55 5.46
CA LEU A 37 4.73 -21.19 4.84
C LEU A 37 3.41 -20.46 5.14
N VAL A 38 3.33 -19.76 6.27
CA VAL A 38 2.14 -18.97 6.66
C VAL A 38 2.31 -17.53 6.21
N LEU A 39 3.53 -16.99 6.34
CA LEU A 39 3.81 -15.60 6.03
C LEU A 39 3.64 -15.33 4.54
N LEU A 40 4.16 -16.21 3.65
CA LEU A 40 4.16 -15.98 2.21
C LEU A 40 2.75 -15.90 1.59
N PRO A 41 1.80 -16.81 1.88
CA PRO A 41 0.42 -16.64 1.44
C PRO A 41 -0.24 -15.39 2.02
N ALA A 42 0.06 -15.06 3.29
CA ALA A 42 -0.50 -13.88 3.94
C ALA A 42 -0.06 -12.58 3.22
N VAL A 43 1.23 -12.39 2.93
CA VAL A 43 1.65 -11.19 2.19
C VAL A 43 1.02 -11.12 0.79
N ILE A 44 0.91 -12.23 0.07
CA ILE A 44 0.25 -12.21 -1.24
C ILE A 44 -1.21 -11.76 -1.12
N LEU A 45 -1.98 -12.36 -0.19
CA LEU A 45 -3.39 -12.03 -0.02
C LEU A 45 -3.60 -10.58 0.42
N PHE A 46 -2.83 -10.10 1.39
CA PHE A 46 -2.95 -8.72 1.86
C PHE A 46 -2.46 -7.69 0.83
N GLY A 47 -1.43 -8.02 0.03
CA GLY A 47 -0.98 -7.17 -1.07
C GLY A 47 -2.05 -7.02 -2.15
N ILE A 48 -2.68 -8.13 -2.56
CA ILE A 48 -3.82 -8.12 -3.50
C ILE A 48 -4.98 -7.33 -2.92
N ALA A 49 -5.34 -7.57 -1.65
CA ALA A 49 -6.44 -6.87 -0.99
C ALA A 49 -6.18 -5.36 -0.92
N GLY A 50 -4.97 -4.93 -0.54
CA GLY A 50 -4.59 -3.52 -0.47
C GLY A 50 -4.69 -2.82 -1.83
N GLY A 51 -4.11 -3.42 -2.88
CA GLY A 51 -4.19 -2.89 -4.24
C GLY A 51 -5.63 -2.87 -4.78
N PHE A 52 -6.41 -3.92 -4.52
CA PHE A 52 -7.81 -4.00 -4.91
C PHE A 52 -8.67 -2.91 -4.24
N LEU A 53 -8.55 -2.76 -2.92
CA LEU A 53 -9.30 -1.74 -2.18
C LEU A 53 -8.95 -0.33 -2.67
N TRP A 54 -7.68 -0.07 -2.94
CA TRP A 54 -7.26 1.22 -3.49
C TRP A 54 -7.81 1.47 -4.89
N GLY A 55 -7.77 0.46 -5.76
CA GLY A 55 -8.32 0.52 -7.12
C GLY A 55 -9.85 0.61 -7.16
N ALA A 56 -10.54 0.12 -6.13
CA ALA A 56 -11.99 0.20 -6.01
C ALA A 56 -12.48 1.63 -5.71
N LEU A 57 -11.68 2.44 -5.00
CA LEU A 57 -12.02 3.83 -4.65
C LEU A 57 -12.40 4.70 -5.86
N PRO A 58 -11.55 4.86 -6.91
CA PRO A 58 -11.89 5.68 -8.06
C PRO A 58 -13.07 5.11 -8.85
N GLY A 59 -13.20 3.78 -8.90
CA GLY A 59 -14.34 3.10 -9.52
C GLY A 59 -15.66 3.43 -8.80
N ALA A 60 -15.65 3.38 -7.47
CA ALA A 60 -16.79 3.77 -6.64
C ALA A 60 -17.14 5.26 -6.80
N LEU A 61 -16.13 6.14 -6.77
CA LEU A 61 -16.35 7.57 -6.99
C LEU A 61 -16.99 7.85 -8.35
N LYS A 62 -16.49 7.22 -9.44
CA LYS A 62 -17.14 7.35 -10.75
C LYS A 62 -18.59 6.85 -10.73
N ALA A 63 -18.85 5.70 -10.12
CA ALA A 63 -20.18 5.08 -10.09
C ALA A 63 -21.21 5.88 -9.28
N TYR A 64 -20.81 6.45 -8.14
CA TYR A 64 -21.75 7.13 -7.23
C TYR A 64 -21.82 8.65 -7.43
N THR A 65 -20.74 9.30 -7.86
CA THR A 65 -20.70 10.78 -7.97
C THR A 65 -20.52 11.29 -9.39
N GLY A 66 -20.20 10.42 -10.36
CA GLY A 66 -19.87 10.82 -11.72
C GLY A 66 -18.49 11.49 -11.84
N ALA A 67 -17.63 11.34 -10.83
CA ALA A 67 -16.27 11.90 -10.88
C ALA A 67 -15.47 11.35 -12.06
N HIS A 68 -14.61 12.21 -12.64
CA HIS A 68 -13.72 11.82 -13.72
C HIS A 68 -12.63 10.88 -13.20
N GLU A 69 -12.69 9.62 -13.62
CA GLU A 69 -11.79 8.58 -13.14
C GLU A 69 -10.30 8.91 -13.33
N VAL A 70 -9.94 9.53 -14.45
CA VAL A 70 -8.54 9.82 -14.77
C VAL A 70 -7.99 10.80 -13.73
N ILE A 71 -8.75 11.86 -13.44
CA ILE A 71 -8.38 12.84 -12.44
C ILE A 71 -8.33 12.19 -11.06
N THR A 72 -9.36 11.42 -10.68
CA THR A 72 -9.39 10.78 -9.36
C THR A 72 -8.25 9.78 -9.15
N THR A 73 -7.88 9.01 -10.18
CA THR A 73 -6.79 8.04 -10.11
C THR A 73 -5.43 8.72 -10.00
N ILE A 74 -5.20 9.84 -10.71
CA ILE A 74 -3.99 10.66 -10.57
C ILE A 74 -3.92 11.27 -9.15
N MET A 75 -5.01 11.86 -8.66
CA MET A 75 -5.03 12.44 -7.31
C MET A 75 -4.79 11.39 -6.23
N LEU A 76 -5.36 10.19 -6.40
CA LEU A 76 -5.13 9.08 -5.47
C LEU A 76 -3.70 8.56 -5.50
N ASN A 77 -2.96 8.64 -6.61
CA ASN A 77 -1.53 8.32 -6.60
C ASN A 77 -0.75 9.28 -5.68
N PHE A 78 -1.01 10.59 -5.77
CA PHE A 78 -0.38 11.56 -4.87
C PHE A 78 -0.73 11.30 -3.40
N ILE A 79 -2.01 11.00 -3.13
CA ILE A 79 -2.44 10.63 -1.77
C ILE A 79 -1.71 9.37 -1.31
N ALA A 80 -1.54 8.35 -2.15
CA ALA A 80 -0.85 7.12 -1.79
C ALA A 80 0.62 7.39 -1.41
N ILE A 81 1.33 8.21 -2.21
CA ILE A 81 2.72 8.58 -1.95
C ILE A 81 2.83 9.36 -0.64
N LEU A 82 1.96 10.36 -0.43
CA LEU A 82 1.93 11.15 0.80
C LEU A 82 1.55 10.29 2.02
N LEU A 83 0.67 9.31 1.84
CA LEU A 83 0.29 8.37 2.89
C LEU A 83 1.47 7.48 3.28
N VAL A 84 2.23 6.96 2.31
CA VAL A 84 3.46 6.21 2.58
C VAL A 84 4.48 7.08 3.30
N ASP A 85 4.70 8.31 2.83
CA ASP A 85 5.63 9.26 3.44
C ASP A 85 5.23 9.55 4.90
N TRP A 86 3.94 9.79 5.13
CA TRP A 86 3.39 10.01 6.46
C TRP A 86 3.53 8.78 7.36
N LEU A 87 3.24 7.58 6.87
CA LEU A 87 3.37 6.32 7.65
C LEU A 87 4.81 6.03 8.08
N ILE A 88 5.79 6.46 7.29
CA ILE A 88 7.22 6.29 7.59
C ILE A 88 7.68 7.35 8.58
N LYS A 89 7.31 8.62 8.34
CA LYS A 89 7.78 9.77 9.13
C LYS A 89 6.97 10.05 10.39
N SER A 90 5.81 9.40 10.58
CA SER A 90 4.96 9.63 11.74
C SER A 90 5.69 9.28 13.04
N VAL A 91 5.90 10.28 13.89
CA VAL A 91 6.61 10.18 15.17
C VAL A 91 5.73 9.56 16.26
N GLU A 92 4.41 9.78 16.21
CA GLU A 92 3.43 9.12 17.07
C GLU A 92 2.06 8.96 16.35
N PRO A 93 1.46 7.76 16.32
CA PRO A 93 2.04 6.48 16.71
C PRO A 93 3.12 6.03 15.70
N VAL A 94 4.26 5.53 16.19
CA VAL A 94 5.32 4.94 15.33
C VAL A 94 4.78 3.66 14.71
N LEU A 95 4.44 3.69 13.42
CA LEU A 95 3.87 2.53 12.71
C LEU A 95 4.93 1.70 11.96
N LEU A 96 5.87 2.32 11.22
CA LEU A 96 6.85 1.58 10.39
C LEU A 96 8.33 2.02 10.50
N GLY A 97 8.62 3.22 11.01
CA GLY A 97 9.93 3.53 11.61
C GLY A 97 10.90 4.45 10.85
N ASP A 98 11.70 5.14 11.68
CA ASP A 98 12.81 6.10 11.49
C ASP A 98 12.44 7.49 10.92
N VAL A 99 12.32 8.46 11.83
CA VAL A 99 12.08 9.89 11.56
C VAL A 99 13.15 10.55 10.68
N ASN A 100 14.30 9.92 10.49
CA ASN A 100 15.40 10.42 9.66
C ASN A 100 15.55 9.67 8.33
N ALA A 101 14.69 8.72 8.01
CA ALA A 101 14.79 7.96 6.78
C ALA A 101 14.24 8.76 5.57
N SER A 102 15.13 9.15 4.66
CA SER A 102 14.75 9.78 3.39
C SER A 102 14.20 8.79 2.34
N VAL A 103 14.26 7.49 2.63
CA VAL A 103 13.80 6.40 1.74
C VAL A 103 13.12 5.30 2.54
N PRO A 104 12.03 4.70 2.04
CA PRO A 104 11.41 3.52 2.64
C PRO A 104 12.41 2.36 2.66
N LYS A 105 12.84 1.93 3.84
CA LYS A 105 13.72 0.77 4.01
C LYS A 105 13.28 -0.05 5.22
N THR A 106 13.43 -1.36 5.13
CA THR A 106 13.26 -2.24 6.30
C THR A 106 14.34 -1.92 7.36
N PRO A 107 14.08 -2.19 8.65
CA PRO A 107 15.06 -2.03 9.71
C PRO A 107 16.37 -2.76 9.41
N VAL A 108 17.48 -2.25 9.96
CA VAL A 108 18.79 -2.90 9.83
C VAL A 108 18.73 -4.28 10.49
N ILE A 109 19.06 -5.34 9.74
CA ILE A 109 19.12 -6.70 10.26
C ILE A 109 20.25 -6.76 11.30
N LEU A 110 19.95 -7.19 12.52
CA LEU A 110 20.94 -7.33 13.59
C LEU A 110 22.00 -8.37 13.18
N PRO A 111 23.30 -8.13 13.46
CA PRO A 111 24.38 -9.07 13.15
C PRO A 111 24.20 -10.49 13.72
N ALA A 112 23.35 -10.66 14.72
CA ALA A 112 23.02 -11.95 15.33
C ALA A 112 22.13 -12.86 14.45
N ALA A 113 21.65 -12.37 13.31
CA ALA A 113 20.80 -13.10 12.37
C ALA A 113 21.50 -13.47 11.03
N MET A 114 22.83 -13.25 10.93
CA MET A 114 23.73 -13.85 9.93
C MET A 114 24.39 -15.11 10.49
#